data_AF-A0AAV5XC72-F1
#
_entry.id   AF-A0AAV5XC72-F1
#
_cell.length_a   1.000
_cell.length_b   1.000
_cell.length_c   1.000
_cell.angle_alpha   90.00
_cell.angle_beta   90.00
_cell.angle_gamma   90.00
#
_symmetry.space_group_name_H-M   'P 1'
#
loop_
_entity.id
_entity.type
_entity.pdbx_description
1 polymer ?
#
loop_
_entity_poly.entity_id
_entity_poly.type
_entity_poly.pdbx_seq_one_letter_code
_entity_poly.pdbx_strand_id
1 'polypeptide(L)' 'MSEPVERPWVEPATLEPDPVIEAYKKDIDRTLLRANLARTVEERIQNLGRLQRFVEELRRAGRALR' A
#
# COMPACT_ATOMS: atom_id res chain seq x y z
N MET A 1 3.38 0.48 -39.30
CA MET A 1 3.33 -0.54 -38.24
C MET A 1 4.13 0.01 -37.08
N SER A 2 3.46 0.53 -36.05
CA SER A 2 4.15 1.08 -34.88
C SER A 2 4.84 -0.07 -34.17
N GLU A 3 6.18 0.03 -34.06
CA GLU A 3 6.96 -0.96 -33.32
C GLU A 3 6.44 -1.07 -31.88
N PRO A 4 6.40 -2.28 -31.30
CA PRO A 4 6.01 -2.43 -29.92
C PRO A 4 7.12 -1.80 -29.09
N VAL A 5 6.79 -0.74 -28.34
CA VAL A 5 7.70 -0.20 -27.33
C VAL A 5 7.80 -1.27 -26.25
N GLU A 6 8.79 -2.15 -26.38
CA GLU A 6 9.26 -3.00 -25.30
C GLU A 6 9.65 -2.04 -24.18
N ARG A 7 8.76 -1.83 -23.21
CA ARG A 7 9.11 -1.19 -21.95
C ARG A 7 9.75 -2.29 -21.12
N PRO A 8 11.08 -2.34 -20.98
CA PRO A 8 11.68 -3.25 -20.03
C PRO A 8 11.17 -2.78 -18.67
N TRP A 9 10.53 -3.67 -17.92
CA TRP A 9 10.09 -3.39 -16.58
C TRP A 9 11.28 -2.82 -15.79
N VAL A 10 11.22 -1.51 -15.52
CA VAL A 10 12.12 -0.69 -14.70
C VAL A 10 13.56 -1.22 -14.69
N GLU A 11 14.40 -0.70 -15.59
CA GLU A 11 15.86 -0.81 -15.43
C GLU A 11 16.23 -0.52 -13.97
N PRO A 12 17.10 -1.33 -13.33
CA PRO A 12 17.42 -1.13 -11.92
C PRO A 12 17.83 0.32 -11.75
N ALA A 13 17.10 1.02 -10.87
CA ALA A 13 17.29 2.43 -10.61
C ALA A 13 18.80 2.68 -10.55
N THR A 14 19.27 3.52 -11.47
CA THR A 14 20.63 4.04 -11.42
C THR A 14 20.93 4.44 -9.98
N LEU A 15 22.17 4.25 -9.51
CA LEU A 15 22.56 4.64 -8.14
C LEU A 15 22.20 6.11 -7.83
N GLU A 16 22.06 6.92 -8.89
CA GLU A 16 21.53 8.28 -8.81
C GLU A 16 19.99 8.31 -8.82
N PRO A 17 19.36 8.94 -7.81
CA PRO A 17 17.92 9.15 -7.77
C PRO A 17 17.42 9.98 -8.95
N ASP A 18 16.36 9.51 -9.62
CA ASP A 18 15.69 10.25 -10.68
C ASP A 18 14.98 11.51 -10.09
N PRO A 19 15.25 12.72 -10.62
CA PRO A 19 14.72 13.96 -10.07
C PRO A 19 13.20 14.08 -10.18
N VAL A 20 12.58 13.50 -11.20
CA VAL A 20 11.12 13.45 -11.35
C VAL A 20 10.54 12.55 -10.27
N ILE A 21 11.12 11.37 -10.06
CA ILE A 21 10.68 10.43 -9.03
C ILE A 21 10.81 11.06 -7.62
N GLU A 22 11.94 11.69 -7.32
CA GLU A 22 12.16 12.34 -6.02
C GLU A 22 11.20 13.52 -5.79
N ALA A 23 10.89 14.29 -6.84
CA ALA A 23 9.90 15.37 -6.76
C ALA A 23 8.51 14.87 -6.35
N TYR A 24 8.09 13.67 -6.78
CA TYR A 24 6.82 13.07 -6.36
C TYR A 24 6.90 12.35 -5.02
N LYS A 25 8.05 11.75 -4.67
CA LYS A 25 8.23 11.03 -3.40
C LYS A 25 8.19 11.95 -2.17
N LYS A 26 8.64 13.20 -2.31
CA LYS A 26 8.85 14.12 -1.17
C LYS A 26 7.61 14.33 -0.30
N ASP A 27 6.42 14.32 -0.92
CA ASP A 27 5.15 14.59 -0.24
C ASP A 27 4.40 13.31 0.17
N ILE A 28 5.00 12.13 -0.04
CA ILE A 28 4.41 10.86 0.38
C ILE A 28 4.65 10.67 1.88
N ASP A 29 3.58 10.70 2.67
CA ASP A 29 3.64 10.26 4.06
C ASP A 29 3.82 8.74 4.14
N ARG A 30 5.02 8.33 4.55
CA ARG A 30 5.40 6.91 4.71
C ARG A 30 5.23 6.41 6.15
N THR A 31 4.67 7.21 7.04
CA THR A 31 4.55 6.88 8.48
C THR A 31 3.79 5.58 8.68
N LEU A 32 2.59 5.46 8.09
CA LEU A 32 1.79 4.25 8.22
C LEU A 32 2.39 3.06 7.46
N LEU A 33 3.05 3.29 6.33
CA LEU A 33 3.72 2.22 5.59
C LEU A 33 4.85 1.60 6.42
N ARG A 34 5.73 2.44 7.00
CA ARG A 34 6.81 1.99 7.88
C ARG A 34 6.28 1.28 9.11
N ALA A 35 5.27 1.85 9.76
CA ALA A 35 4.65 1.23 10.93
C ALA A 35 4.03 -0.14 10.61
N ASN A 36 3.38 -0.30 9.46
CA ASN A 36 2.81 -1.60 9.04
C ASN A 36 3.91 -2.61 8.68
N LEU A 37 4.97 -2.18 7.99
CA LEU A 37 6.07 -3.05 7.59
C LEU A 37 6.88 -3.56 8.78
N ALA A 38 7.00 -2.75 9.84
CA ALA A 38 7.67 -3.12 11.08
C ALA A 38 6.93 -4.17 11.92
N ARG A 39 5.65 -4.47 11.63
CA ARG A 39 4.88 -5.46 12.39
C ARG A 39 5.41 -6.87 12.21
N THR A 40 5.50 -7.58 13.33
CA THR A 40 5.72 -9.02 13.40
C THR A 40 4.54 -9.80 12.79
N VAL A 41 4.75 -11.08 12.52
CA VAL A 41 3.70 -11.97 11.99
C VAL A 41 2.51 -12.03 12.95
N GLU A 42 2.77 -12.18 14.25
CA GLU A 42 1.72 -12.23 15.28
C GLU A 42 0.86 -10.95 15.26
N GLU A 43 1.50 -9.77 15.27
CA GLU A 43 0.78 -8.50 15.20
C GLU A 43 -0.04 -8.33 13.92
N ARG A 44 0.43 -8.89 12.79
CA ARG A 44 -0.32 -8.88 11.52
C ARG A 44 -1.59 -9.73 11.63
N ILE A 45 -1.50 -10.92 12.22
CA ILE A 45 -2.65 -11.81 12.44
C ILE A 45 -3.65 -11.15 13.40
N GLN A 46 -3.18 -10.56 14.50
CA GLN A 46 -4.04 -9.83 15.43
C GLN A 46 -4.75 -8.66 14.75
N ASN A 47 -4.03 -7.90 13.92
CA ASN A 47 -4.60 -6.78 13.17
C ASN A 47 -5.64 -7.24 12.14
N LEU A 48 -5.40 -8.37 11.46
CA LEU A 48 -6.40 -9.00 10.59
C LEU A 48 -7.67 -9.36 11.36
N GLY A 49 -7.54 -9.94 12.55
CA GLY A 49 -8.69 -10.25 13.42
C GLY A 49 -9.48 -8.99 13.83
N ARG A 50 -8.79 -7.88 14.12
CA ARG A 50 -9.45 -6.58 14.40
C ARG A 50 -10.24 -6.08 13.19
N LEU A 51 -9.67 -6.20 11.98
CA LEU A 51 -10.35 -5.80 10.75
C LEU A 51 -11.60 -6.62 10.50
N GLN A 52 -11.56 -7.96 10.70
CA GLN A 52 -12.74 -8.81 10.52
C GLN A 52 -13.89 -8.39 11.43
N ARG A 53 -13.62 -8.17 12.73
CA ARG A 53 -14.64 -7.69 13.68
C ARG A 53 -15.22 -6.33 13.29
N PHE A 54 -14.38 -5.40 12.82
CA PHE A 54 -14.84 -4.11 12.34
C PHE A 54 -15.80 -4.26 11.16
N VAL A 55 -15.48 -5.12 10.19
CA VAL A 55 -16.35 -5.39 9.04
C VAL A 55 -17.67 -6.03 9.47
N GLU A 56 -17.65 -6.94 10.43
CA GLU A 56 -18.86 -7.54 11.00
C GLU A 56 -19.78 -6.50 11.61
N GLU A 57 -19.24 -5.57 12.40
CA GLU A 57 -20.02 -4.48 12.99
C GLU A 57 -20.60 -3.52 11.94
N LEU A 58 -19.82 -3.15 10.92
CA LEU A 58 -20.35 -2.35 9.81
C LEU A 58 -21.51 -3.05 9.10
N ARG A 59 -21.40 -4.35 8.85
CA ARG A 59 -22.48 -5.14 8.25
C ARG A 59 -23.70 -5.20 9.17
N ARG A 60 -23.51 -5.35 10.49
CA ARG A 60 -24.59 -5.34 11.49
C ARG A 60 -25.34 -4.02 11.47
N ALA A 61 -24.63 -2.90 11.53
CA ALA A 61 -25.20 -1.56 11.47
C ALA A 61 -25.97 -1.33 10.16
N GLY A 62 -25.40 -1.73 9.02
CA GLY A 62 -26.06 -1.61 7.72
C GLY A 62 -27.31 -2.50 7.54
N ARG A 63 -27.45 -3.58 8.33
CA ARG A 63 -28.71 -4.36 8.40
C ARG A 63 -29.75 -3.69 9.29
N ALA A 64 -29.33 -3.04 10.38
CA ALA A 64 -30.24 -2.37 11.31
C ALA A 64 -30.89 -1.09 10.75
N LEU A 65 -30.30 -0.50 9.71
CA LEU A 65 -30.80 0.70 9.03
C LEU A 65 -31.75 0.39 7.84
N ARG A 66 -31.93 -0.89 7.48
CA ARG A 66 -32.87 -1.35 6.46
C ARG A 66 -34.12 -1.90 7.13
#